data_AF-A0A061NGG6-F1
#
_entry.id   AF-A0A061NGG6-F1
#
_cell.length_a   1.000
_cell.length_b   1.000
_cell.length_c   1.000
_cell.angle_alpha   90.00
_cell.angle_beta   90.00
_cell.angle_gamma   90.00
#
_symmetry.space_group_name_H-M   'P 1'
#
loop_
_entity.id
_entity.type
_entity.pdbx_description
1 polymer ?
#
loop_
_entity_poly.entity_id
_entity_poly.type
_entity_poly.pdbx_seq_one_letter_code
_entity_poly.pdbx_strand_id
1 'polypeptide(L)'
;MNKLREYFENNNDRLIHKWDHYFDIYERHFERFVDTDVNVMEIGVFHGGSLQMWKDYFGKGANIYGLDINPTCKSFEEDRVQVLIGDQGDREFWKSIKPTLPTFDIIIDDGGHSMDQQIITFEEMFPLLSENGVFLIEDLHTSYMSYYAGGYEKANTFIEYSKKRIDELNAWHSEDERLQVNDFTKSAYSMSYYDSVLVIEKDRCSLHSTKRQVNLRTNTVFIH
;
A
#
# COMPACT_ATOMS: atom_id res chain seq x y z
N MET A 1 -7.24 -12.31 -20.31
CA MET A 1 -7.85 -12.11 -18.98
C MET A 1 -6.71 -12.10 -17.99
N ASN A 2 -6.72 -11.17 -17.05
CA ASN A 2 -5.72 -11.06 -15.99
C ASN A 2 -5.78 -12.31 -15.09
N LYS A 3 -4.63 -12.83 -14.63
CA LYS A 3 -4.53 -14.05 -13.81
C LYS A 3 -5.33 -13.94 -12.51
N LEU A 4 -5.34 -12.77 -11.86
CA LEU A 4 -6.14 -12.51 -10.66
C LEU A 4 -7.64 -12.58 -10.93
N ARG A 5 -8.07 -11.99 -12.05
CA ARG A 5 -9.49 -12.03 -12.46
C ARG A 5 -9.94 -13.46 -12.76
N GLU A 6 -9.10 -14.23 -13.45
CA GLU A 6 -9.38 -15.63 -13.73
C GLU A 6 -9.48 -16.46 -12.44
N TYR A 7 -8.61 -16.22 -11.44
CA TYR A 7 -8.73 -16.85 -10.13
C TYR A 7 -10.06 -16.48 -9.46
N PHE A 8 -10.38 -15.18 -9.41
CA PHE A 8 -11.58 -14.68 -8.77
C PHE A 8 -12.87 -15.26 -9.36
N GLU A 9 -12.98 -15.30 -10.70
CA GLU A 9 -14.17 -15.81 -11.40
C GLU A 9 -14.35 -17.33 -11.24
N ASN A 10 -13.25 -18.08 -11.07
CA ASN A 10 -13.28 -19.53 -10.91
C ASN A 10 -13.27 -20.00 -9.45
N ASN A 11 -13.12 -19.07 -8.49
CA ASN A 11 -13.07 -19.39 -7.07
C ASN A 11 -14.44 -19.89 -6.57
N ASN A 12 -14.44 -21.08 -5.97
CA ASN A 12 -15.62 -21.69 -5.35
C ASN A 12 -15.40 -21.98 -3.84
N ASP A 13 -14.33 -21.44 -3.26
CA ASP A 13 -13.95 -21.65 -1.86
C ASP A 13 -14.34 -20.42 -1.01
N ARG A 14 -13.38 -19.81 -0.29
CA ARG A 14 -13.64 -18.68 0.60
C ARG A 14 -14.09 -17.45 -0.18
N LEU A 15 -14.98 -16.67 0.42
CA LEU A 15 -15.50 -15.45 -0.19
C LEU A 15 -14.37 -14.43 -0.43
N ILE A 16 -14.34 -13.88 -1.63
CA ILE A 16 -13.48 -12.75 -2.01
C ILE A 16 -14.41 -11.58 -2.33
N HIS A 17 -14.13 -10.41 -1.75
CA HIS A 17 -14.91 -9.19 -2.00
C HIS A 17 -13.94 -8.11 -2.46
N LYS A 18 -14.01 -7.73 -3.73
CA LYS A 18 -13.18 -6.67 -4.35
C LYS A 18 -13.99 -5.96 -5.44
N TRP A 19 -13.66 -4.70 -5.71
CA TRP A 19 -14.21 -3.99 -6.86
C TRP A 19 -13.57 -4.47 -8.16
N ASP A 20 -14.37 -4.59 -9.22
CA ASP A 20 -13.96 -5.18 -10.50
C ASP A 20 -12.74 -4.47 -11.12
N HIS A 21 -12.68 -3.14 -11.01
CA HIS A 21 -11.58 -2.36 -11.58
C HIS A 21 -10.28 -2.43 -10.77
N TYR A 22 -10.30 -2.96 -9.54
CA TYR A 22 -9.08 -3.10 -8.74
C TYR A 22 -8.13 -4.16 -9.30
N PHE A 23 -8.65 -5.19 -9.99
CA PHE A 23 -7.83 -6.26 -10.56
C PHE A 23 -6.74 -5.77 -11.52
N ASP A 24 -7.07 -4.80 -12.38
CA ASP A 24 -6.10 -4.24 -13.32
C ASP A 24 -5.04 -3.37 -12.62
N ILE A 25 -5.40 -2.75 -11.49
CA ILE A 25 -4.48 -1.98 -10.65
C ILE A 25 -3.51 -2.93 -9.94
N TYR A 26 -4.01 -4.03 -9.35
CA TYR A 26 -3.17 -5.04 -8.72
C TYR A 26 -2.17 -5.62 -9.72
N GLU A 27 -2.63 -6.10 -10.87
CA GLU A 27 -1.74 -6.70 -11.88
C GLU A 27 -0.60 -5.75 -12.25
N ARG A 28 -0.93 -4.51 -12.60
CA ARG A 28 0.04 -3.49 -12.99
C ARG A 28 1.15 -3.29 -11.96
N HIS A 29 0.81 -3.28 -10.67
CA HIS A 29 1.78 -2.96 -9.62
C HIS A 29 2.41 -4.21 -8.99
N PHE A 30 1.76 -5.36 -9.09
CA PHE A 30 2.15 -6.58 -8.39
C PHE A 30 2.77 -7.65 -9.30
N GLU A 31 2.59 -7.58 -10.62
CA GLU A 31 3.12 -8.59 -11.57
C GLU A 31 4.62 -8.86 -11.40
N ARG A 32 5.40 -7.84 -11.01
CA ARG A 32 6.86 -7.95 -10.82
C ARG A 32 7.28 -8.84 -9.64
N PHE A 33 6.35 -9.22 -8.77
CA PHE A 33 6.58 -10.08 -7.61
C PHE A 33 6.05 -11.51 -7.81
N VAL A 34 5.50 -11.83 -8.99
CA VAL A 34 5.05 -13.19 -9.29
C VAL A 34 6.24 -14.14 -9.38
N ASP A 35 6.10 -15.32 -8.77
CA ASP A 35 7.13 -16.37 -8.68
C ASP A 35 8.42 -15.93 -7.95
N THR A 36 8.33 -14.94 -7.05
CA THR A 36 9.41 -14.55 -6.12
C THR A 36 9.13 -15.03 -4.69
N ASP A 37 10.05 -14.76 -3.76
CA ASP A 37 9.91 -14.97 -2.31
C ASP A 37 9.23 -13.79 -1.60
N VAL A 38 8.22 -13.21 -2.26
CA VAL A 38 7.52 -11.99 -1.82
C VAL A 38 6.87 -12.14 -0.45
N ASN A 39 7.06 -11.15 0.42
CA ASN A 39 6.29 -11.02 1.66
C ASN A 39 5.16 -10.01 1.47
N VAL A 40 3.92 -10.46 1.62
CA VAL A 40 2.71 -9.65 1.41
C VAL A 40 1.95 -9.51 2.73
N MET A 41 1.61 -8.30 3.11
CA MET A 41 0.67 -8.01 4.19
C MET A 41 -0.65 -7.49 3.62
N GLU A 42 -1.77 -8.05 4.02
CA GLU A 42 -3.12 -7.52 3.81
C GLU A 42 -3.75 -7.19 5.18
N ILE A 43 -4.11 -5.93 5.39
CA ILE A 43 -4.93 -5.50 6.51
C ILE A 43 -6.39 -5.59 6.06
N GLY A 44 -7.21 -6.33 6.81
CA GLY A 44 -8.55 -6.75 6.41
C GLY A 44 -8.54 -8.17 5.85
N VAL A 45 -8.90 -9.17 6.67
CA VAL A 45 -8.95 -10.58 6.25
C VAL A 45 -10.37 -11.00 5.90
N PHE A 46 -11.34 -10.55 6.69
CA PHE A 46 -12.76 -10.88 6.55
C PHE A 46 -13.04 -12.38 6.45
N HIS A 47 -13.23 -12.94 5.24
CA HIS A 47 -13.44 -14.37 5.01
C HIS A 47 -12.19 -15.12 4.52
N GLY A 48 -11.05 -14.45 4.40
CA GLY A 48 -9.76 -15.03 4.08
C GLY A 48 -9.58 -15.50 2.63
N GLY A 49 -10.51 -15.19 1.73
CA GLY A 49 -10.41 -15.57 0.32
C GLY A 49 -9.31 -14.80 -0.42
N SER A 50 -9.13 -13.51 -0.12
CA SER A 50 -8.07 -12.69 -0.71
C SER A 50 -6.68 -13.22 -0.36
N LEU A 51 -6.47 -13.70 0.88
CA LEU A 51 -5.20 -14.32 1.28
C LEU A 51 -4.83 -15.53 0.42
N GLN A 52 -5.82 -16.37 0.07
CA GLN A 52 -5.61 -17.52 -0.82
C GLN A 52 -5.36 -17.08 -2.26
N MET A 53 -6.06 -16.04 -2.72
CA MET A 53 -5.85 -15.43 -4.03
C MET A 53 -4.42 -14.89 -4.15
N TRP A 54 -3.92 -14.15 -3.16
CA TRP A 54 -2.54 -13.65 -3.15
C TRP A 54 -1.53 -14.80 -3.15
N LYS A 55 -1.75 -15.82 -2.31
CA LYS A 55 -0.88 -17.01 -2.25
C LYS A 55 -0.78 -17.75 -3.60
N ASP A 56 -1.88 -17.84 -4.34
CA ASP A 56 -1.90 -18.46 -5.67
C ASP A 56 -1.25 -17.57 -6.73
N TYR A 57 -1.63 -16.29 -6.74
CA TYR A 57 -1.17 -15.32 -7.73
C TYR A 57 0.36 -15.18 -7.72
N PHE A 58 0.95 -14.98 -6.54
CA PHE A 58 2.40 -14.80 -6.37
C PHE A 58 3.21 -16.10 -6.41
N GLY A 59 2.55 -17.26 -6.28
CA GLY A 59 3.20 -18.56 -6.45
C GLY A 59 3.84 -19.12 -5.18
N LYS A 60 4.74 -20.09 -5.36
CA LYS A 60 5.18 -21.00 -4.28
C LYS A 60 6.12 -20.35 -3.25
N GLY A 61 6.81 -19.28 -3.63
CA GLY A 61 7.74 -18.56 -2.75
C GLY A 61 7.05 -17.54 -1.84
N ALA A 62 5.81 -17.18 -2.13
CA ALA A 62 5.10 -16.11 -1.43
C ALA A 62 4.76 -16.49 0.01
N ASN A 63 4.95 -15.52 0.93
CA ASN A 63 4.48 -15.56 2.30
C ASN A 63 3.43 -14.47 2.50
N ILE A 64 2.24 -14.88 2.91
CA ILE A 64 1.09 -13.99 3.08
C ILE A 64 0.83 -13.78 4.57
N TYR A 65 0.60 -12.53 4.94
CA TYR A 65 0.25 -12.08 6.27
C TYR A 65 -1.08 -11.35 6.21
N GLY A 66 -2.03 -11.76 7.03
CA GLY A 66 -3.31 -11.08 7.22
C GLY A 66 -3.35 -10.41 8.58
N LEU A 67 -3.94 -9.21 8.68
CA LEU A 67 -4.32 -8.59 9.96
C LEU A 67 -5.83 -8.38 9.99
N ASP A 68 -6.48 -8.80 11.06
CA ASP A 68 -7.90 -8.51 11.28
C ASP A 68 -8.21 -8.29 12.77
N ILE A 69 -9.19 -7.44 13.06
CA ILE A 69 -9.66 -7.22 14.42
C ILE A 69 -10.50 -8.41 14.92
N ASN A 70 -11.14 -9.16 14.02
CA ASN A 70 -11.98 -10.28 14.36
C ASN A 70 -11.11 -11.53 14.66
N PRO A 71 -11.13 -12.04 15.91
CA PRO A 71 -10.31 -13.20 16.30
C PRO A 71 -10.65 -14.48 15.53
N THR A 72 -11.84 -14.59 14.94
CA THR A 72 -12.20 -15.78 14.14
C THR A 72 -11.36 -15.89 12.88
N CYS A 73 -10.80 -14.79 12.37
CA CYS A 73 -9.93 -14.78 11.20
C CYS A 73 -8.66 -15.61 11.42
N LYS A 74 -8.26 -15.85 12.68
CA LYS A 74 -7.15 -16.74 13.02
C LYS A 74 -7.34 -18.17 12.47
N SER A 75 -8.59 -18.59 12.26
CA SER A 75 -8.91 -19.89 11.65
C SER A 75 -8.54 -20.01 10.16
N PHE A 76 -8.20 -18.90 9.50
CA PHE A 76 -7.77 -18.89 8.09
C PHE A 76 -6.27 -19.09 7.91
N GLU A 77 -5.50 -19.24 8.98
CA GLU A 77 -4.09 -19.61 8.91
C GLU A 77 -3.88 -20.96 8.23
N GLU A 78 -2.85 -21.03 7.39
CA GLU A 78 -2.46 -22.23 6.68
C GLU A 78 -0.99 -22.12 6.24
N ASP A 79 -0.48 -23.12 5.53
CA ASP A 79 0.87 -23.06 4.98
C ASP A 79 1.09 -21.78 4.16
N ARG A 80 2.13 -21.02 4.54
CA ARG A 80 2.50 -19.71 4.00
C ARG A 80 1.47 -18.59 4.16
N VAL A 81 0.46 -18.77 5.02
CA VAL A 81 -0.52 -17.74 5.40
C VAL A 81 -0.55 -17.60 6.92
N GLN A 82 -0.08 -16.48 7.43
CA GLN A 82 -0.12 -16.14 8.84
C GLN A 82 -1.19 -15.08 9.09
N VAL A 83 -1.96 -15.21 10.17
CA VAL A 83 -3.01 -14.23 10.52
C VAL A 83 -2.73 -13.65 11.90
N LEU A 84 -2.57 -12.35 11.94
CA LEU A 84 -2.43 -11.54 13.13
C LEU A 84 -3.80 -11.03 13.56
N ILE A 85 -4.04 -10.98 14.86
CA ILE A 85 -5.28 -10.44 15.43
C ILE A 85 -4.95 -9.14 16.15
N GLY A 86 -5.57 -8.04 15.70
CA GLY A 86 -5.33 -6.71 16.25
C GLY A 86 -6.10 -5.62 15.52
N ASP A 87 -6.11 -4.43 16.12
CA ASP A 87 -6.76 -3.25 15.55
C ASP A 87 -5.72 -2.42 14.78
N GLN A 88 -5.96 -2.21 13.48
CA GLN A 88 -5.09 -1.37 12.65
C GLN A 88 -5.07 0.11 13.10
N GLY A 89 -6.08 0.55 13.83
CA GLY A 89 -6.15 1.89 14.42
C GLY A 89 -5.35 2.02 15.72
N ASP A 90 -4.83 0.93 16.28
CA ASP A 90 -4.08 0.95 17.54
C ASP A 90 -2.57 1.02 17.29
N ARG A 91 -1.98 2.19 17.58
CA ARG A 91 -0.53 2.40 17.47
C ARG A 91 0.27 1.57 18.47
N GLU A 92 -0.26 1.27 19.64
CA GLU A 92 0.44 0.44 20.63
C GLU A 92 0.46 -1.02 20.18
N PHE A 93 -0.61 -1.50 19.56
CA PHE A 93 -0.62 -2.78 18.86
C PHE A 93 0.50 -2.83 17.81
N TRP A 94 0.57 -1.85 16.91
CA TRP A 94 1.64 -1.80 15.89
C TRP A 94 3.04 -1.79 16.52
N LYS A 95 3.29 -0.95 17.52
CA LYS A 95 4.58 -0.93 18.23
C LYS A 95 4.94 -2.28 18.83
N SER A 96 3.96 -3.02 19.35
CA SER A 96 4.18 -4.32 19.96
C SER A 96 4.51 -5.42 18.95
N ILE A 97 3.90 -5.40 17.76
CA ILE A 97 4.01 -6.50 16.79
C ILE A 97 5.10 -6.26 15.75
N LYS A 98 5.40 -5.01 15.37
CA LYS A 98 6.40 -4.69 14.34
C LYS A 98 7.77 -5.38 14.53
N PRO A 99 8.32 -5.53 15.75
CA PRO A 99 9.58 -6.25 15.96
C PRO A 99 9.56 -7.73 15.56
N THR A 100 8.38 -8.35 15.42
CA THR A 100 8.22 -9.75 15.05
C THR A 100 7.90 -9.95 13.57
N LEU A 101 7.65 -8.87 12.83
CA LEU A 101 7.26 -8.92 11.42
C LEU A 101 8.50 -8.91 10.50
N PRO A 102 8.43 -9.55 9.32
CA PRO A 102 9.43 -9.37 8.29
C PRO A 102 9.32 -7.97 7.67
N THR A 103 10.29 -7.64 6.82
CA THR A 103 10.09 -6.59 5.81
C THR A 103 9.08 -7.08 4.78
N PHE A 104 8.15 -6.21 4.39
CA PHE A 104 7.13 -6.53 3.40
C PHE A 104 7.47 -5.90 2.05
N ASP A 105 7.24 -6.64 0.98
CA ASP A 105 7.36 -6.13 -0.39
C ASP A 105 6.05 -5.52 -0.87
N ILE A 106 4.93 -6.03 -0.36
CA ILE A 106 3.60 -5.50 -0.65
C ILE A 106 2.84 -5.35 0.66
N ILE A 107 2.22 -4.19 0.85
CA ILE A 107 1.28 -3.92 1.94
C ILE A 107 -0.01 -3.40 1.33
N ILE A 108 -1.13 -4.05 1.64
CA ILE A 108 -2.48 -3.72 1.19
C ILE A 108 -3.30 -3.32 2.41
N ASP A 109 -3.83 -2.09 2.43
CA ASP A 109 -4.80 -1.66 3.43
C ASP A 109 -6.22 -1.73 2.86
N ASP A 110 -6.92 -2.80 3.22
CA ASP A 110 -8.32 -3.11 2.89
C ASP A 110 -9.13 -3.40 4.18
N GLY A 111 -8.81 -2.67 5.25
CA GLY A 111 -9.33 -2.97 6.58
C GLY A 111 -10.64 -2.25 6.94
N GLY A 112 -10.66 -1.49 8.02
CA GLY A 112 -11.90 -0.82 8.50
C GLY A 112 -12.27 0.48 7.78
N HIS A 113 -11.35 1.01 6.96
CA HIS A 113 -11.49 2.21 6.12
C HIS A 113 -11.89 3.51 6.82
N SER A 114 -11.84 3.59 8.16
CA SER A 114 -11.95 4.88 8.83
C SER A 114 -10.69 5.71 8.57
N MET A 115 -10.84 7.04 8.56
CA MET A 115 -9.75 7.92 8.14
C MET A 115 -8.51 7.80 9.04
N ASP A 116 -8.73 7.66 10.34
CA ASP A 116 -7.67 7.43 11.31
C ASP A 116 -7.01 6.06 11.13
N GLN A 117 -7.77 5.00 10.86
CA GLN A 117 -7.23 3.67 10.59
C GLN A 117 -6.29 3.66 9.38
N GLN A 118 -6.70 4.24 8.25
CA GLN A 118 -5.86 4.30 7.05
C GLN A 118 -4.60 5.15 7.28
N ILE A 119 -4.74 6.30 7.95
CA ILE A 119 -3.59 7.17 8.28
C ILE A 119 -2.60 6.44 9.21
N ILE A 120 -3.10 5.81 10.28
CA ILE A 120 -2.27 5.10 11.26
C ILE A 120 -1.56 3.92 10.59
N THR A 121 -2.29 3.12 9.80
CA THR A 121 -1.72 1.96 9.10
C THR A 121 -0.59 2.40 8.17
N PHE A 122 -0.81 3.43 7.36
CA PHE A 122 0.23 3.99 6.49
C PHE A 122 1.46 4.45 7.29
N GLU A 123 1.29 5.23 8.36
CA GLU A 123 2.41 5.75 9.15
C GLU A 123 3.21 4.66 9.86
N GLU A 124 2.54 3.64 10.37
CA GLU A 124 3.19 2.58 11.14
C GLU A 124 3.86 1.54 10.23
N MET A 125 3.31 1.30 9.04
CA MET A 125 3.71 0.19 8.16
C MET A 125 4.51 0.62 6.93
N PHE A 126 4.36 1.85 6.42
CA PHE A 126 5.20 2.33 5.32
C PHE A 126 6.71 2.26 5.62
N PRO A 127 7.19 2.51 6.87
CA PRO A 127 8.60 2.31 7.21
C PRO A 127 9.09 0.85 7.08
N LEU A 128 8.21 -0.15 7.21
CA LEU A 128 8.54 -1.57 7.07
C LEU A 128 8.48 -2.09 5.63
N LEU A 129 8.00 -1.25 4.69
CA LEU A 129 7.97 -1.57 3.27
C LEU A 129 9.39 -1.61 2.70
N SER A 130 9.71 -2.64 1.91
CA SER A 130 11.01 -2.86 1.28
C SER A 130 11.36 -1.72 0.30
N GLU A 131 12.64 -1.59 -0.03
CA GLU A 131 13.15 -0.48 -0.87
C GLU A 131 12.55 -0.46 -2.29
N ASN A 132 11.96 -1.57 -2.74
CA ASN A 132 11.24 -1.68 -4.03
C ASN A 132 9.77 -2.06 -3.83
N GLY A 133 9.25 -1.88 -2.62
CA GLY A 133 7.94 -2.35 -2.23
C GLY A 133 6.81 -1.45 -2.69
N VAL A 134 5.59 -1.97 -2.59
CA VAL A 134 4.35 -1.31 -2.96
C VAL A 134 3.41 -1.23 -1.75
N PHE A 135 2.95 -0.02 -1.42
CA PHE A 135 1.87 0.21 -0.49
C PHE A 135 0.60 0.55 -1.28
N LEU A 136 -0.44 -0.26 -1.14
CA LEU A 136 -1.73 -0.06 -1.80
C LEU A 136 -2.80 0.18 -0.74
N ILE A 137 -3.62 1.22 -0.93
CA ILE A 137 -4.73 1.56 -0.04
C ILE A 137 -6.03 1.47 -0.85
N GLU A 138 -6.96 0.64 -0.40
CA GLU A 138 -8.28 0.46 -1.01
C GLU A 138 -9.32 1.42 -0.44
N ASP A 139 -10.44 1.51 -1.14
CA ASP A 139 -11.67 2.16 -0.66
C ASP A 139 -11.51 3.62 -0.22
N LEU A 140 -10.69 4.41 -0.95
CA LEU A 140 -10.51 5.83 -0.68
C LEU A 140 -11.80 6.66 -0.76
N HIS A 141 -12.83 6.16 -1.44
CA HIS A 141 -14.13 6.83 -1.50
C HIS A 141 -14.75 7.04 -0.10
N THR A 142 -14.39 6.23 0.90
CA THR A 142 -14.82 6.43 2.30
C THR A 142 -14.35 7.76 2.87
N SER A 143 -13.30 8.38 2.30
CA SER A 143 -12.88 9.75 2.62
C SER A 143 -13.97 10.79 2.39
N TYR A 144 -14.99 10.49 1.60
CA TYR A 144 -16.12 11.38 1.34
C TYR A 144 -17.38 11.03 2.14
N MET A 145 -17.33 9.99 2.99
CA MET A 145 -18.49 9.43 3.69
C MET A 145 -18.40 9.68 5.20
N SER A 146 -19.40 10.37 5.77
CA SER A 146 -19.39 10.77 7.18
C SER A 146 -19.32 9.60 8.16
N TYR A 147 -19.83 8.42 7.78
CA TYR A 147 -19.77 7.20 8.59
C TYR A 147 -18.34 6.78 8.93
N TYR A 148 -17.41 6.94 7.98
CA TYR A 148 -15.99 6.63 8.13
C TYR A 148 -15.18 7.83 8.67
N ALA A 149 -15.85 8.80 9.29
CA ALA A 149 -15.32 10.12 9.62
C ALA A 149 -14.85 10.95 8.40
N GLY A 150 -15.31 10.59 7.20
CA GLY A 150 -15.08 11.31 5.95
C GLY A 150 -15.83 12.64 5.81
N GLY A 151 -15.60 13.30 4.68
CA GLY A 151 -16.27 14.51 4.21
C GLY A 151 -15.44 15.23 3.15
N TYR A 152 -16.08 15.75 2.10
CA TYR A 152 -15.39 16.54 1.08
C TYR A 152 -14.61 17.70 1.71
N GLU A 153 -13.31 17.80 1.39
CA GLU A 153 -12.34 18.78 1.93
C GLU A 153 -12.17 18.77 3.47
N LYS A 154 -12.62 17.71 4.15
CA LYS A 154 -12.43 17.58 5.59
C LYS A 154 -10.96 17.25 5.86
N ALA A 155 -10.28 18.12 6.62
CA ALA A 155 -8.82 18.11 6.81
C ALA A 155 -8.22 16.82 7.37
N ASN A 156 -9.01 16.00 8.07
CA ASN A 156 -8.56 14.76 8.71
C ASN A 156 -8.93 13.50 7.92
N THR A 157 -9.26 13.65 6.63
CA THR A 157 -9.50 12.51 5.75
C THR A 157 -8.19 11.97 5.19
N PHE A 158 -8.19 10.70 4.78
CA PHE A 158 -7.03 10.10 4.15
C PHE A 158 -6.70 10.78 2.80
N ILE A 159 -7.70 11.23 2.05
CA ILE A 159 -7.46 12.03 0.83
C ILE A 159 -6.73 13.35 1.14
N GLU A 160 -7.19 14.14 2.13
CA GLU A 160 -6.48 15.39 2.47
C GLU A 160 -5.09 15.13 3.08
N TYR A 161 -4.93 14.01 3.79
CA TYR A 161 -3.65 13.55 4.30
C TYR A 161 -2.68 13.18 3.17
N SER A 162 -3.12 12.37 2.21
CA SER A 162 -2.29 11.86 1.10
C SER A 162 -1.94 12.94 0.09
N LYS A 163 -2.77 13.97 -0.10
CA LYS A 163 -2.41 15.17 -0.88
C LYS A 163 -1.13 15.83 -0.38
N LYS A 164 -0.92 15.91 0.94
CA LYS A 164 0.31 16.48 1.52
C LYS A 164 1.56 15.67 1.18
N ARG A 165 1.40 14.36 0.91
CA ARG A 165 2.50 13.49 0.50
C ARG A 165 3.00 13.83 -0.91
N ILE A 166 2.20 14.50 -1.73
CA ILE A 166 2.65 15.03 -3.03
C ILE A 166 3.73 16.09 -2.82
N ASP A 167 3.56 16.98 -1.83
CA ASP A 167 4.58 17.98 -1.49
C ASP A 167 5.84 17.30 -0.97
N GLU A 168 5.69 16.30 -0.09
CA GLU A 168 6.82 15.55 0.46
C GLU A 168 7.59 14.75 -0.60
N LEU A 169 6.91 14.18 -1.61
CA LEU A 169 7.54 13.52 -2.75
C LEU A 169 8.48 14.48 -3.50
N ASN A 170 8.13 15.77 -3.54
CA ASN A 170 8.85 16.81 -4.27
C ASN A 170 9.76 17.66 -3.36
N ALA A 171 9.92 17.34 -2.08
CA ALA A 171 10.59 18.21 -1.11
C ALA A 171 12.07 18.51 -1.45
N TRP A 172 12.74 17.66 -2.25
CA TRP A 172 14.08 17.94 -2.77
C TRP A 172 14.18 19.21 -3.62
N HIS A 173 13.05 19.68 -4.17
CA HIS A 173 12.96 20.85 -5.03
C HIS A 173 12.49 22.12 -4.30
N SER A 174 12.18 22.04 -3.01
CA SER A 174 11.68 23.17 -2.26
C SER A 174 12.77 24.21 -2.00
N GLU A 175 12.46 25.49 -2.26
CA GLU A 175 13.22 26.63 -1.76
C GLU A 175 12.69 27.12 -0.40
N ASP A 176 11.52 26.64 0.02
CA ASP A 176 10.89 26.99 1.29
C ASP A 176 11.34 26.03 2.39
N GLU A 177 11.98 26.56 3.43
CA GLU A 177 12.50 25.81 4.57
C GLU A 177 11.39 25.15 5.42
N ARG A 178 10.12 25.40 5.17
CA ARG A 178 9.03 24.68 5.85
C ARG A 178 8.78 23.29 5.27
N LEU A 179 9.13 23.06 4.00
CA LEU A 179 9.01 21.76 3.35
C LEU A 179 10.37 21.07 3.36
N GLN A 180 10.59 20.23 4.37
CA GLN A 180 11.84 19.54 4.61
C GLN A 180 11.83 18.14 3.99
N VAL A 181 12.99 17.73 3.46
CA VAL A 181 13.24 16.35 3.06
C VAL A 181 13.09 15.43 4.27
N ASN A 182 12.18 14.47 4.18
CA ASN A 182 11.91 13.50 5.23
C ASN A 182 12.14 12.06 4.71
N ASP A 183 11.83 11.06 5.51
CA ASP A 183 12.04 9.66 5.11
C ASP A 183 11.10 9.20 4.00
N PHE A 184 9.92 9.82 3.86
CA PHE A 184 9.06 9.63 2.71
C PHE A 184 9.73 10.17 1.44
N THR A 185 10.23 11.42 1.45
CA THR A 185 11.01 12.00 0.34
C THR A 185 12.23 11.16 -0.04
N LYS A 186 12.83 10.47 0.93
CA LYS A 186 14.02 9.62 0.74
C LYS A 186 13.71 8.19 0.28
N SER A 187 12.45 7.79 0.16
CA SER A 187 12.12 6.40 -0.17
C SER A 187 10.99 6.24 -1.17
N ALA A 188 10.00 7.14 -1.18
CA ALA A 188 8.91 7.12 -2.13
C ALA A 188 9.41 7.49 -3.54
N TYR A 189 9.02 6.67 -4.51
CA TYR A 189 9.33 6.84 -5.92
C TYR A 189 8.16 7.47 -6.68
N SER A 190 6.96 6.94 -6.46
CA SER A 190 5.76 7.32 -7.19
C SER A 190 4.52 7.25 -6.30
N MET A 191 3.50 8.02 -6.68
CA MET A 191 2.14 7.91 -6.15
C MET A 191 1.18 7.83 -7.34
N SER A 192 0.38 6.77 -7.41
CA SER A 192 -0.61 6.55 -8.47
C SER A 192 -2.01 6.53 -7.87
N TYR A 193 -2.80 7.55 -8.18
CA TYR A 193 -4.21 7.61 -7.79
C TYR A 193 -5.09 7.02 -8.90
N TYR A 194 -5.97 6.12 -8.49
CA TYR A 194 -7.02 5.54 -9.30
C TYR A 194 -8.37 5.85 -8.63
N ASP A 195 -9.48 5.51 -9.30
CA ASP A 195 -10.79 5.58 -8.67
C ASP A 195 -10.81 4.66 -7.43
N SER A 196 -10.89 5.30 -6.26
CA SER A 196 -10.92 4.66 -4.95
C SER A 196 -9.66 3.88 -4.51
N VAL A 197 -8.52 4.04 -5.18
CA VAL A 197 -7.25 3.38 -4.78
C VAL A 197 -6.08 4.35 -4.87
N LEU A 198 -5.16 4.27 -3.90
CA LEU A 198 -3.84 4.89 -3.97
C LEU A 198 -2.76 3.82 -3.89
N VAL A 199 -1.83 3.87 -4.84
CA VAL A 199 -0.62 3.05 -4.82
C VAL A 199 0.60 3.95 -4.63
N ILE A 200 1.45 3.61 -3.68
CA ILE A 200 2.72 4.29 -3.40
C ILE A 200 3.84 3.27 -3.54
N GLU A 201 4.80 3.54 -4.43
CA GLU A 201 5.94 2.65 -4.65
C GLU A 201 7.20 3.25 -4.02
N LYS A 202 8.06 2.40 -3.47
CA LYS A 202 9.44 2.75 -3.14
C LYS A 202 10.38 2.33 -4.28
N ASP A 203 11.49 3.05 -4.43
CA ASP A 203 12.59 2.64 -5.30
C ASP A 203 13.94 3.09 -4.72
N ARG A 204 14.89 2.17 -4.68
CA ARG A 204 16.30 2.42 -4.32
C ARG A 204 16.99 3.38 -5.30
N CYS A 205 16.56 3.43 -6.56
CA CYS A 205 17.30 4.06 -7.66
C CYS A 205 17.01 5.54 -7.93
N SER A 206 16.02 6.17 -7.30
CA SER A 206 15.70 7.58 -7.61
C SER A 206 16.48 8.61 -6.79
N LEU A 207 17.21 8.18 -5.75
CA LEU A 207 17.70 9.10 -4.72
C LEU A 207 19.20 9.04 -4.52
N HIS A 208 19.94 9.23 -5.62
CA HIS A 208 21.27 9.87 -5.60
C HIS A 208 21.53 10.58 -6.95
N SER A 209 21.02 11.79 -7.08
CA SER A 209 21.93 12.94 -7.22
C SER A 209 21.18 14.24 -7.00
N THR A 210 21.56 14.94 -5.94
CA THR A 210 21.71 16.38 -5.96
C THR A 210 22.12 16.83 -7.39
N LYS A 211 21.22 17.53 -8.09
CA LYS A 211 21.54 18.30 -9.30
C LYS A 211 22.07 17.54 -10.54
N ARG A 212 21.57 16.35 -10.90
CA ARG A 212 21.72 15.90 -12.32
C ARG A 212 20.41 16.01 -13.07
N GLN A 213 20.14 17.21 -13.60
CA GLN A 213 19.55 17.26 -14.93
C GLN A 213 20.49 16.47 -15.85
N VAL A 214 20.06 15.30 -16.29
CA VAL A 214 20.80 14.54 -17.31
C VAL A 214 20.47 15.19 -18.65
N ASN A 215 21.23 16.23 -19.02
CA ASN A 215 21.18 16.80 -20.35
C ASN A 215 21.83 15.81 -21.33
N LEU A 216 21.04 14.91 -21.91
CA LEU A 216 21.43 14.14 -23.10
C LEU A 216 21.54 15.13 -24.27
N ARG A 217 22.73 15.71 -24.43
CA ARG A 217 23.22 16.50 -25.57
C ARG A 217 22.14 17.04 -26.53
N THR A 218 21.71 18.27 -26.31
CA THR A 218 21.52 19.21 -27.42
C THR A 218 22.17 20.53 -27.05
N ASN A 219 22.98 21.08 -27.96
CA ASN A 219 23.48 22.46 -27.91
C ASN A 219 22.34 23.43 -28.17
N THR A 220 21.30 23.39 -27.35
CA THR A 220 20.19 24.33 -27.44
C THR A 220 19.82 24.73 -26.02
N VAL A 221 20.11 25.99 -25.74
CA VAL A 221 19.77 26.65 -24.50
C VAL A 221 18.36 27.23 -24.62
N PHE A 222 17.67 27.26 -23.47
CA PHE A 222 16.48 28.07 -23.10
C PHE A 222 15.11 27.45 -23.44
N ILE A 223 14.02 27.71 -22.68
CA ILE A 223 13.63 29.00 -22.05
C ILE A 223 12.71 28.80 -20.82
N HIS A 224 12.96 29.62 -19.79
CA HIS A 224 12.21 30.02 -18.58
C HIS A 224 11.74 28.97 -17.56
#